data_AF-A0A1G6M6V7-F1
#
_entry.id   AF-A0A1G6M6V7-F1
#
_cell.length_a   1.000
_cell.length_b   1.000
_cell.length_c   1.000
_cell.angle_alpha   90.00
_cell.angle_beta   90.00
_cell.angle_gamma   90.00
#
_symmetry.space_group_name_H-M   'P 1'
#
loop_
_entity.id
_entity.type
_entity.pdbx_description
1 polymer ?
#
loop_
_entity_poly.entity_id
_entity_poly.type
_entity_poly.pdbx_seq_one_letter_code
_entity_poly.pdbx_strand_id
1 'polypeptide(L)'
;MAKERVLADSIMSLLGGTENIAGISHCMTRLRVTPQDRERVQLEELRGLKGVMGVVETSEQLQIVLGPGTSTKVAHLIAEATGRPVDEVQDLKTTIQDRNRTPFKEFLRKLASIFIPLIPAIVAGGMIMGLTNVIIHSFEVSEENQWVILLSSISKIIFSYLAIFVGINTAREFGGTPALGGVAGGLIIFPEIADITLFGEALVPGRGGLIGVLLAAWFITVMERWFRKVIPNAVDIIFTPMLAVLATGFATYVVLQPVGGLISDAITNGLTGLLSAGENGVMAVISGAVLAGTFLPLVMTGLHQGLTPIHMELLNQTGLDPLYPILGMAGAGQVGAAIAIYVKSKNPTLRNVIKGGLPVGILGIGEPLIYAVTLPLGRPFLTACLGAAIGGAFQAVMQIASVAIGVSGIPMALLIPPGQVLIYLVGVGIAYGAGFIITYFFGFNRELDNNYGNQAPAGTGFNLTP
;
A
#
# COMPACT_ATOMS: atom_id res chain seq x y z
N MET A 1 -18.62 -16.98 -8.20
CA MET A 1 -19.51 -16.74 -7.06
C MET A 1 -20.37 -17.95 -6.75
N ALA A 2 -21.09 -18.55 -7.72
CA ALA A 2 -21.93 -19.73 -7.45
C ALA A 2 -21.13 -20.93 -6.91
N LYS A 3 -19.95 -21.21 -7.44
CA LYS A 3 -19.10 -22.34 -7.02
C LYS A 3 -18.55 -22.15 -5.60
N GLU A 4 -18.11 -20.94 -5.26
CA GLU A 4 -17.56 -20.61 -3.93
C GLU A 4 -18.64 -20.60 -2.85
N ARG A 5 -19.88 -20.21 -3.20
CA ARG A 5 -21.03 -20.25 -2.29
C ARG A 5 -21.43 -21.69 -1.94
N VAL A 6 -21.54 -22.56 -2.95
CA VAL A 6 -21.77 -24.00 -2.74
C VAL A 6 -20.68 -24.61 -1.86
N LEU A 7 -19.41 -24.24 -2.08
CA LEU A 7 -18.29 -24.71 -1.27
C LEU A 7 -18.37 -24.19 0.18
N ALA A 8 -18.70 -22.92 0.39
CA ALA A 8 -18.90 -22.34 1.71
C ALA A 8 -20.03 -23.03 2.48
N ASP A 9 -21.18 -23.25 1.84
CA ASP A 9 -22.33 -23.92 2.44
C ASP A 9 -22.00 -25.37 2.82
N SER A 10 -21.25 -26.06 1.96
CA SER A 10 -20.81 -27.44 2.20
C SER A 10 -19.82 -27.51 3.37
N ILE A 11 -18.88 -26.57 3.45
CA ILE A 11 -17.93 -26.45 4.57
C ILE A 11 -18.68 -26.16 5.88
N MET A 12 -19.63 -25.22 5.89
CA MET A 12 -20.41 -24.89 7.10
C MET A 12 -21.22 -26.08 7.62
N SER A 13 -21.83 -26.86 6.72
CA SER A 13 -22.56 -28.08 7.08
C SER A 13 -21.65 -29.10 7.76
N LEU A 14 -20.46 -29.33 7.19
CA LEU A 14 -19.47 -30.29 7.72
C LEU A 14 -18.77 -29.79 9.00
N LEU A 15 -18.79 -28.49 9.26
CA LEU A 15 -18.35 -27.90 10.52
C LEU A 15 -19.41 -28.01 11.63
N GLY A 16 -20.58 -28.60 11.35
CA GLY A 16 -21.65 -28.76 12.32
C GLY A 16 -22.60 -27.57 12.40
N GLY A 17 -22.67 -26.73 11.37
CA GLY A 17 -23.59 -25.57 11.29
C GLY A 17 -22.91 -24.23 11.55
N THR A 18 -23.62 -23.14 11.26
CA THR A 18 -23.14 -21.75 11.48
C THR A 18 -22.96 -21.44 12.96
N GLU A 19 -23.79 -22.04 13.81
CA GLU A 19 -23.75 -21.90 15.26
C GLU A 19 -22.50 -22.53 15.88
N ASN A 20 -21.92 -23.54 15.23
CA ASN A 20 -20.71 -24.21 15.73
C ASN A 20 -19.43 -23.43 15.39
N ILE A 21 -19.51 -22.30 14.69
CA ILE A 21 -18.35 -21.51 14.30
C ILE A 21 -18.16 -20.38 15.33
N ALA A 22 -17.10 -20.47 16.14
CA ALA A 22 -16.74 -19.46 17.14
C ALA A 22 -15.92 -18.31 16.53
N GLY A 23 -15.07 -18.60 15.54
CA GLY A 23 -14.21 -17.60 14.92
C GLY A 23 -13.81 -18.01 13.50
N ILE A 24 -13.66 -17.02 12.64
CA ILE A 24 -13.30 -17.20 11.23
C ILE A 24 -12.13 -16.30 10.93
N SER A 25 -11.06 -16.86 10.41
CA SER A 25 -9.98 -16.10 9.80
C SER A 25 -9.51 -16.76 8.53
N HIS A 26 -8.69 -16.06 7.77
CA HIS A 26 -8.12 -16.63 6.56
C HIS A 26 -6.75 -16.04 6.26
N CYS A 27 -5.96 -16.81 5.53
CA CYS A 27 -4.79 -16.31 4.83
C CYS A 27 -4.96 -16.55 3.33
N MET A 28 -3.89 -16.32 2.56
CA MET A 28 -3.90 -16.45 1.10
C MET A 28 -4.48 -17.78 0.62
N THR A 29 -4.15 -18.90 1.28
CA THR A 29 -4.53 -20.25 0.81
C THR A 29 -5.38 -21.07 1.77
N ARG A 30 -5.62 -20.59 2.99
CA ARG A 30 -6.32 -21.35 4.03
C ARG A 30 -7.42 -20.54 4.69
N LEU A 31 -8.58 -21.14 4.77
CA LEU A 31 -9.65 -20.76 5.68
C LEU A 31 -9.33 -21.37 7.05
N ARG A 32 -9.38 -20.57 8.11
CA ARG A 32 -9.19 -21.03 9.50
C ARG A 32 -10.48 -20.84 10.24
N VAL A 33 -10.93 -21.90 10.89
CA VAL A 33 -12.18 -21.93 11.64
C VAL A 33 -11.88 -22.39 13.05
N THR A 34 -12.42 -21.68 14.03
CA THR A 34 -12.42 -22.09 15.43
C THR A 34 -13.80 -22.66 15.74
N PRO A 35 -13.98 -23.99 15.83
CA PRO A 35 -15.27 -24.57 16.20
C PRO A 35 -15.56 -24.38 17.70
N GLN A 36 -16.84 -24.23 18.08
CA GLN A 36 -17.27 -24.23 19.48
C GLN A 36 -17.22 -25.64 20.08
N ASP A 37 -17.69 -26.62 19.32
CA ASP A 37 -17.68 -28.04 19.66
C ASP A 37 -16.98 -28.81 18.54
N ARG A 38 -15.88 -29.47 18.91
CA ARG A 38 -15.02 -30.18 17.97
C ARG A 38 -15.60 -31.54 17.56
N GLU A 39 -16.45 -32.15 18.39
CA GLU A 39 -17.06 -33.45 18.08
C GLU A 39 -18.10 -33.35 16.95
N ARG A 40 -18.64 -32.15 16.73
CA ARG A 40 -19.58 -31.86 15.63
C ARG A 40 -18.92 -31.69 14.27
N VAL A 41 -17.58 -31.69 14.19
CA VAL A 41 -16.84 -31.48 12.94
C VAL A 41 -16.63 -32.82 12.21
N GLN A 42 -17.16 -32.92 11.00
CA GLN A 42 -17.06 -34.11 10.14
C GLN A 42 -15.76 -34.10 9.34
N LEU A 43 -14.67 -34.41 10.03
CA LEU A 43 -13.31 -34.16 9.56
C LEU A 43 -12.89 -34.97 8.32
N GLU A 44 -13.27 -36.25 8.26
CA GLU A 44 -12.98 -37.12 7.12
C GLU A 44 -13.72 -36.67 5.86
N GLU A 45 -14.98 -36.29 6.00
CA GLU A 45 -15.79 -35.77 4.89
C GLU A 45 -15.28 -34.41 4.40
N LEU A 46 -14.80 -33.57 5.32
CA LEU A 46 -14.18 -32.29 5.00
C LEU A 46 -12.88 -32.47 4.19
N ARG A 47 -12.08 -33.51 4.49
CA ARG A 47 -10.88 -33.87 3.71
C ARG A 47 -11.24 -34.38 2.31
N GLY A 48 -12.36 -35.07 2.16
CA GLY A 48 -12.87 -35.59 0.89
C GLY A 48 -13.63 -34.58 0.03
N LEU A 49 -13.94 -33.40 0.57
CA LEU A 49 -14.78 -32.42 -0.11
C LEU A 49 -14.11 -31.84 -1.37
N LYS A 50 -14.81 -31.91 -2.50
CA LYS A 50 -14.31 -31.40 -3.79
C LYS A 50 -14.06 -29.88 -3.72
N GLY A 51 -12.79 -29.49 -3.78
CA GLY A 51 -12.35 -28.09 -3.66
C GLY A 51 -11.56 -27.81 -2.38
N VAL A 52 -11.52 -28.76 -1.44
CA VAL A 52 -10.61 -28.77 -0.29
C VAL A 52 -9.36 -29.55 -0.68
N MET A 53 -8.19 -28.91 -0.59
CA MET A 53 -6.89 -29.51 -0.91
C MET A 53 -6.26 -30.21 0.30
N GLY A 54 -6.78 -29.96 1.49
CA GLY A 54 -6.33 -30.56 2.73
C GLY A 54 -6.94 -29.89 3.95
N VAL A 55 -6.95 -30.62 5.06
CA VAL A 55 -7.38 -30.13 6.36
C VAL A 55 -6.23 -30.36 7.34
N VAL A 56 -5.79 -29.30 8.00
CA VAL A 56 -4.73 -29.31 9.00
C VAL A 56 -5.33 -28.92 10.33
N GLU A 57 -5.15 -29.78 11.32
CA GLU A 57 -5.61 -29.53 12.67
C GLU A 57 -4.49 -28.91 13.50
N THR A 58 -4.84 -27.86 14.24
CA THR A 58 -4.00 -27.30 15.31
C THR A 58 -4.75 -27.40 16.64
N SER A 59 -4.04 -27.15 17.74
CA SER A 59 -4.61 -27.16 19.09
C SER A 59 -5.78 -26.18 19.26
N GLU A 60 -5.76 -25.07 18.52
CA GLU A 60 -6.77 -24.00 18.66
C GLU A 60 -7.72 -23.87 17.45
N GLN A 61 -7.30 -24.28 16.24
CA GLN A 61 -8.02 -23.99 15.00
C GLN A 61 -8.00 -25.14 14.00
N LEU A 62 -9.05 -25.23 13.19
CA LEU A 62 -9.12 -26.09 12.01
C LEU A 62 -8.73 -25.27 10.76
N GLN A 63 -7.72 -25.71 10.01
CA GLN A 63 -7.27 -25.03 8.79
C GLN A 63 -7.65 -25.81 7.54
N ILE A 64 -8.50 -25.24 6.71
CA ILE A 64 -9.00 -25.81 5.46
C ILE A 64 -8.24 -25.16 4.31
N VAL A 65 -7.47 -25.94 3.56
CA VAL A 65 -6.65 -25.48 2.44
C VAL A 65 -7.52 -25.39 1.18
N LEU A 66 -7.73 -24.17 0.67
CA LEU A 66 -8.61 -23.87 -0.48
C LEU A 66 -7.86 -23.28 -1.68
N GLY A 67 -6.62 -22.82 -1.46
CA GLY A 67 -5.79 -22.16 -2.47
C GLY A 67 -6.01 -20.64 -2.59
N PRO A 68 -5.13 -19.95 -3.34
CA PRO A 68 -5.13 -18.49 -3.50
C PRO A 68 -6.48 -17.95 -4.00
N GLY A 69 -6.99 -16.89 -3.37
CA GLY A 69 -8.22 -16.18 -3.77
C GLY A 69 -9.52 -16.90 -3.41
N THR A 70 -9.57 -18.24 -3.47
CA THR A 70 -10.74 -19.04 -3.01
C THR A 70 -10.92 -18.92 -1.50
N SER A 71 -9.82 -18.97 -0.74
CA SER A 71 -9.80 -18.82 0.71
C SER A 71 -10.53 -17.55 1.19
N THR A 72 -10.18 -16.40 0.63
CA THR A 72 -10.79 -15.10 0.95
C THR A 72 -12.28 -15.05 0.62
N LYS A 73 -12.67 -15.53 -0.57
CA LYS A 73 -14.07 -15.54 -0.99
C LYS A 73 -14.93 -16.42 -0.08
N VAL A 74 -14.46 -17.61 0.25
CA VAL A 74 -15.19 -18.54 1.14
C VAL A 74 -15.26 -17.98 2.57
N ALA A 75 -14.19 -17.38 3.09
CA ALA A 75 -14.19 -16.76 4.42
C ALA A 75 -15.24 -15.64 4.52
N HIS A 76 -15.34 -14.76 3.52
CA HIS A 76 -16.35 -13.71 3.49
C HIS A 76 -17.78 -14.25 3.44
N LEU A 77 -18.02 -15.31 2.66
CA LEU A 77 -19.35 -15.93 2.56
C LEU A 77 -19.78 -16.59 3.88
N ILE A 78 -18.85 -17.24 4.59
CA ILE A 78 -19.12 -17.83 5.91
C ILE A 78 -19.35 -16.74 6.96
N ALA A 79 -18.59 -15.63 6.91
CA ALA A 79 -18.82 -14.48 7.78
C ALA A 79 -20.19 -13.83 7.57
N GLU A 80 -20.60 -13.64 6.31
CA GLU A 80 -21.92 -13.12 5.96
C GLU A 80 -23.03 -14.04 6.50
N ALA A 81 -22.87 -15.36 6.38
CA ALA A 81 -23.85 -16.34 6.86
C ALA A 81 -23.90 -16.48 8.39
N THR A 82 -22.78 -16.24 9.08
CA THR A 82 -22.67 -16.37 10.54
C THR A 82 -22.90 -15.05 11.30
N GLY A 83 -22.93 -13.91 10.59
CA GLY A 83 -22.99 -12.58 11.20
C GLY A 83 -21.73 -12.22 12.01
N ARG A 84 -20.64 -12.96 11.83
CA ARG A 84 -19.36 -12.74 12.53
C ARG A 84 -18.39 -12.03 11.59
N PRO A 85 -17.60 -11.05 12.09
CA PRO A 85 -16.53 -10.49 11.28
C PRO A 85 -15.52 -11.59 10.91
N VAL A 86 -15.01 -11.55 9.67
CA VAL A 86 -13.78 -12.28 9.37
C VAL A 86 -12.68 -11.53 10.10
N ASP A 87 -12.17 -12.13 11.18
CA ASP A 87 -10.90 -11.68 11.71
C ASP A 87 -9.89 -11.98 10.59
N GLU A 88 -9.25 -10.98 9.99
CA GLU A 88 -7.92 -11.26 9.43
C GLU A 88 -7.17 -11.92 10.59
N VAL A 89 -6.44 -13.02 10.32
CA VAL A 89 -5.55 -13.64 11.31
C VAL A 89 -4.98 -12.52 12.16
N GLN A 90 -4.99 -12.64 13.50
CA GLN A 90 -4.19 -11.79 14.38
C GLN A 90 -2.73 -11.96 13.95
N ASP A 91 -2.41 -11.29 12.85
CA ASP A 91 -1.15 -11.31 12.18
C ASP A 91 -0.28 -10.43 13.07
N LEU A 92 1.01 -10.71 13.04
CA LEU A 92 2.04 -9.81 13.56
C LEU A 92 1.71 -8.33 13.25
N LYS A 93 1.02 -8.06 12.14
CA LYS A 93 0.47 -6.76 11.71
C LYS A 93 -0.35 -6.02 12.79
N THR A 94 -1.31 -6.63 13.49
CA THR A 94 -2.13 -5.93 14.51
C THR A 94 -1.37 -5.73 15.82
N THR A 95 -0.56 -6.72 16.23
CA THR A 95 0.28 -6.62 17.44
C THR A 95 1.36 -5.53 17.32
N ILE A 96 1.93 -5.34 16.12
CA ILE A 96 2.91 -4.27 15.84
C ILE A 96 2.23 -2.88 15.87
N GLN A 97 0.99 -2.77 15.40
CA GLN A 97 0.27 -1.50 15.33
C GLN A 97 -0.12 -0.96 16.72
N ASP A 98 -0.46 -1.82 17.68
CA ASP A 98 -0.92 -1.38 19.01
C ASP A 98 0.20 -1.07 20.01
N ARG A 99 1.38 -1.68 19.88
CA ARG A 99 2.43 -1.60 20.92
C ARG A 99 3.21 -0.29 20.99
N ASN A 100 3.01 0.66 20.07
CA ASN A 100 3.87 1.85 20.02
C ASN A 100 3.21 3.07 19.35
N ARG A 101 2.06 3.52 19.87
CA ARG A 101 1.30 4.69 19.37
C ARG A 101 2.00 6.00 19.71
N THR A 102 2.94 6.44 18.86
CA THR A 102 3.52 7.79 18.94
C THR A 102 2.71 8.79 18.09
N PRO A 103 2.73 10.10 18.41
CA PRO A 103 2.00 11.10 17.64
C PRO A 103 2.33 11.12 16.14
N PHE A 104 3.59 10.88 15.78
CA PHE A 104 4.03 10.81 14.39
C PHE A 104 3.46 9.58 13.65
N LYS A 105 3.44 8.41 14.29
CA LYS A 105 2.84 7.20 13.72
C LYS A 105 1.33 7.34 13.56
N GLU A 106 0.68 7.99 14.52
CA GLU A 106 -0.75 8.31 14.45
C GLU A 106 -1.04 9.24 13.27
N PHE A 107 -0.22 10.27 13.06
CA PHE A 107 -0.32 11.16 11.89
C PHE A 107 -0.16 10.39 10.57
N LEU A 108 0.89 9.58 10.43
CA LEU A 108 1.09 8.76 9.23
C LEU A 108 -0.05 7.78 8.98
N ARG A 109 -0.66 7.23 10.05
CA ARG A 109 -1.82 6.34 9.95
C ARG A 109 -3.04 7.08 9.39
N LYS A 110 -3.32 8.29 9.86
CA LYS A 110 -4.40 9.13 9.33
C LYS A 110 -4.16 9.52 7.88
N LEU A 111 -2.92 9.81 7.50
CA LEU A 111 -2.59 10.01 6.09
C LEU A 111 -2.84 8.73 5.28
N ALA A 112 -2.38 7.57 5.76
CA ALA A 112 -2.61 6.31 5.07
C ALA A 112 -4.11 6.00 4.88
N SER A 113 -4.97 6.24 5.88
CA SER A 113 -6.41 5.97 5.76
C SER A 113 -7.12 6.84 4.72
N ILE A 114 -6.57 8.02 4.40
CA ILE A 114 -7.07 8.90 3.34
C ILE A 114 -6.77 8.31 1.95
N PHE A 115 -5.61 7.69 1.76
CA PHE A 115 -5.14 7.22 0.46
C PHE A 115 -5.40 5.74 0.17
N ILE A 116 -5.44 4.88 1.20
CA ILE A 116 -5.69 3.43 1.04
C ILE A 116 -6.94 3.14 0.19
N PRO A 117 -8.11 3.80 0.41
CA PRO A 117 -9.29 3.57 -0.42
C PRO A 117 -9.12 3.94 -1.90
N LEU A 118 -8.11 4.74 -2.25
CA LEU A 118 -7.84 5.22 -3.60
C LEU A 118 -6.85 4.33 -4.36
N ILE A 119 -6.08 3.48 -3.65
CA ILE A 119 -5.05 2.62 -4.24
C ILE A 119 -5.58 1.80 -5.43
N PRO A 120 -6.73 1.10 -5.35
CA PRO A 120 -7.19 0.29 -6.49
C PRO A 120 -7.41 1.12 -7.76
N ALA A 121 -7.92 2.34 -7.63
CA ALA A 121 -8.15 3.23 -8.76
C ALA A 121 -6.83 3.80 -9.31
N ILE A 122 -5.91 4.21 -8.43
CA ILE A 122 -4.57 4.69 -8.83
C ILE A 122 -3.81 3.59 -9.57
N VAL A 123 -3.85 2.36 -9.05
CA VAL A 123 -3.22 1.19 -9.68
C VAL A 123 -3.83 0.91 -11.05
N ALA A 124 -5.16 0.91 -11.17
CA ALA A 124 -5.82 0.70 -12.46
C ALA A 124 -5.42 1.79 -13.47
N GLY A 125 -5.48 3.07 -13.08
CA GLY A 125 -5.10 4.20 -13.92
C GLY A 125 -3.64 4.12 -14.36
N GLY A 126 -2.71 3.90 -13.42
CA GLY A 126 -1.29 3.77 -13.69
C GLY A 126 -0.99 2.60 -14.64
N MET A 127 -1.57 1.41 -14.41
CA MET A 127 -1.35 0.25 -15.28
C MET A 127 -1.87 0.46 -16.70
N ILE A 128 -3.03 1.11 -16.87
CA ILE A 128 -3.55 1.46 -18.19
C ILE A 128 -2.64 2.49 -18.86
N MET A 129 -2.16 3.50 -18.12
CA MET A 129 -1.23 4.49 -18.64
C MET A 129 0.08 3.85 -19.11
N GLY A 130 0.66 2.96 -18.30
CA GLY A 130 1.89 2.27 -18.66
C GLY A 130 1.72 1.35 -19.87
N LEU A 131 0.61 0.61 -19.95
CA LEU A 131 0.30 -0.20 -21.12
C LEU A 131 0.12 0.68 -22.38
N THR A 132 -0.53 1.84 -22.24
CA THR A 132 -0.71 2.79 -23.34
C THR A 132 0.64 3.32 -23.83
N ASN A 133 1.55 3.64 -22.91
CA ASN A 133 2.92 4.06 -23.25
C ASN A 133 3.68 2.95 -23.98
N VAL A 134 3.52 1.68 -23.58
CA VAL A 134 4.10 0.55 -24.33
C VAL A 134 3.51 0.45 -25.72
N ILE A 135 2.20 0.63 -25.88
CA ILE A 135 1.54 0.61 -27.19
C ILE A 135 2.13 1.70 -28.11
N ILE A 136 2.24 2.92 -27.61
CA ILE A 136 2.80 4.06 -28.37
C ILE A 136 4.23 3.77 -28.81
N HIS A 137 5.10 3.37 -27.88
CA HIS A 137 6.54 3.33 -28.13
C HIS A 137 7.03 2.02 -28.75
N SER A 138 6.44 0.87 -28.41
CA SER A 138 6.87 -0.43 -28.94
C SER A 138 6.25 -0.76 -30.30
N PHE A 139 5.10 -0.17 -30.62
CA PHE A 139 4.40 -0.38 -31.90
C PHE A 139 4.35 0.88 -32.76
N GLU A 140 5.04 1.95 -32.36
CA GLU A 140 5.12 3.23 -33.07
C GLU A 140 3.73 3.80 -33.42
N VAL A 141 2.76 3.62 -32.53
CA VAL A 141 1.39 4.12 -32.70
C VAL A 141 1.35 5.59 -32.32
N SER A 142 0.86 6.44 -33.22
CA SER A 142 0.70 7.87 -32.96
C SER A 142 -0.15 8.16 -31.72
N GLU A 143 0.28 9.12 -30.91
CA GLU A 143 -0.48 9.65 -29.76
C GLU A 143 -1.82 10.27 -30.18
N GLU A 144 -1.94 10.69 -31.44
CA GLU A 144 -3.17 11.24 -32.02
C GLU A 144 -4.19 10.15 -32.42
N ASN A 145 -3.79 8.87 -32.35
CA ASN A 145 -4.69 7.76 -32.62
C ASN A 145 -5.87 7.79 -31.62
N GLN A 146 -7.10 7.73 -32.12
CA GLN A 146 -8.31 7.84 -31.30
C GLN A 146 -8.39 6.80 -30.17
N TRP A 147 -7.85 5.59 -30.37
CA TRP A 147 -7.79 4.56 -29.33
C TRP A 147 -6.75 4.89 -28.27
N VAL A 148 -5.61 5.49 -28.66
CA VAL A 148 -4.58 5.95 -27.72
C VAL A 148 -5.10 7.12 -26.89
N ILE A 149 -5.79 8.08 -27.51
CA ILE A 149 -6.45 9.18 -26.81
C ILE A 149 -7.49 8.64 -25.83
N LEU A 150 -8.32 7.67 -26.24
CA LEU A 150 -9.32 7.05 -25.38
C LEU A 150 -8.68 6.35 -24.17
N LEU A 151 -7.67 5.49 -24.40
CA LEU A 151 -6.95 4.79 -23.32
C LEU A 151 -6.24 5.76 -22.37
N SER A 152 -5.60 6.80 -22.92
CA SER A 152 -4.95 7.87 -22.15
C SER A 152 -5.95 8.68 -21.33
N SER A 153 -7.16 8.89 -21.86
CA SER A 153 -8.21 9.60 -21.12
C SER A 153 -8.70 8.74 -19.95
N ILE A 154 -8.97 7.46 -20.18
CA ILE A 154 -9.40 6.51 -19.13
C ILE A 154 -8.35 6.42 -18.02
N SER A 155 -7.07 6.35 -18.36
CA SER A 155 -5.99 6.23 -17.38
C SER A 155 -5.82 7.49 -16.52
N LYS A 156 -6.07 8.68 -17.08
CA LYS A 156 -5.89 9.97 -16.41
C LYS A 156 -7.02 10.37 -15.46
N ILE A 157 -8.24 9.83 -15.61
CA ILE A 157 -9.43 10.23 -14.80
C ILE A 157 -9.14 10.28 -13.30
N ILE A 158 -8.56 9.21 -12.74
CA ILE A 158 -8.32 9.15 -11.29
C ILE A 158 -7.34 10.24 -10.83
N PHE A 159 -6.33 10.55 -11.65
CA PHE A 159 -5.31 11.57 -11.35
C PHE A 159 -5.91 12.99 -11.49
N SER A 160 -6.72 13.23 -12.52
CA SER A 160 -7.39 14.53 -12.73
C SER A 160 -8.34 14.91 -11.60
N TYR A 161 -9.01 13.92 -10.98
CA TYR A 161 -9.96 14.14 -9.90
C TYR A 161 -9.44 13.70 -8.52
N LEU A 162 -8.14 13.42 -8.42
CA LEU A 162 -7.54 12.89 -7.19
C LEU A 162 -7.75 13.84 -6.00
N ALA A 163 -7.60 15.14 -6.22
CA ALA A 163 -7.83 16.17 -5.21
C ALA A 163 -9.24 16.09 -4.60
N ILE A 164 -10.26 15.84 -5.42
CA ILE A 164 -11.65 15.72 -4.94
C ILE A 164 -11.79 14.48 -4.05
N PHE A 165 -11.29 13.33 -4.50
CA PHE A 165 -11.36 12.08 -3.73
C PHE A 165 -10.55 12.14 -2.42
N VAL A 166 -9.37 12.76 -2.46
CA VAL A 166 -8.56 13.01 -1.26
C VAL A 166 -9.30 13.93 -0.30
N GLY A 167 -9.94 15.00 -0.80
CA GLY A 167 -10.75 15.89 0.03
C GLY A 167 -11.93 15.17 0.70
N ILE A 168 -12.67 14.34 -0.05
CA ILE A 168 -13.76 13.49 0.46
C ILE A 168 -13.26 12.58 1.58
N ASN A 169 -12.16 11.87 1.35
CA ASN A 169 -11.62 10.93 2.33
C ASN A 169 -11.03 11.64 3.55
N THR A 170 -10.42 12.80 3.36
CA THR A 170 -9.92 13.65 4.45
C THR A 170 -11.06 14.12 5.33
N ALA A 171 -12.14 14.64 4.73
CA ALA A 171 -13.30 15.06 5.51
C ALA A 171 -13.89 13.88 6.30
N ARG A 172 -13.99 12.69 5.68
CA ARG A 172 -14.44 11.48 6.36
C ARG A 172 -13.54 11.09 7.54
N GLU A 173 -12.22 11.12 7.35
CA GLU A 173 -11.22 10.79 8.39
C GLU A 173 -11.30 11.73 9.59
N PHE A 174 -11.54 13.03 9.35
CA PHE A 174 -11.61 14.04 10.41
C PHE A 174 -13.04 14.29 10.96
N GLY A 175 -14.02 13.51 10.51
CA GLY A 175 -15.41 13.54 11.00
C GLY A 175 -16.24 14.72 10.49
N GLY A 176 -15.92 15.25 9.30
CA GLY A 176 -16.73 16.22 8.57
C GLY A 176 -17.57 15.61 7.45
N THR A 177 -18.35 16.44 6.76
CA THR A 177 -19.20 16.00 5.65
C THR A 177 -18.34 15.71 4.40
N PRO A 178 -18.36 14.48 3.84
CA PRO A 178 -17.49 14.12 2.72
C PRO A 178 -17.70 14.98 1.46
N ALA A 179 -18.94 15.37 1.17
CA ALA A 179 -19.24 16.25 0.03
C ALA A 179 -18.56 17.62 0.15
N LEU A 180 -18.51 18.20 1.36
CA LEU A 180 -17.78 19.45 1.61
C LEU A 180 -16.27 19.26 1.50
N GLY A 181 -15.75 18.11 1.92
CA GLY A 181 -14.37 17.72 1.65
C GLY A 181 -14.06 17.68 0.15
N GLY A 182 -14.96 17.14 -0.66
CA GLY A 182 -14.85 17.15 -2.12
C GLY A 182 -14.83 18.57 -2.69
N VAL A 183 -15.66 19.48 -2.17
CA VAL A 183 -15.61 20.91 -2.50
C VAL A 183 -14.25 21.51 -2.14
N ALA A 184 -13.70 21.21 -0.95
CA ALA A 184 -12.38 21.68 -0.56
C ALA A 184 -11.26 21.20 -1.50
N GLY A 185 -11.33 19.95 -1.96
CA GLY A 185 -10.43 19.46 -3.01
C GLY A 185 -10.64 20.17 -4.35
N GLY A 186 -11.90 20.41 -4.74
CA GLY A 186 -12.27 21.16 -5.92
C GLY A 186 -11.72 22.59 -5.92
N LEU A 187 -11.80 23.29 -4.79
CA LEU A 187 -11.27 24.65 -4.63
C LEU A 187 -9.79 24.74 -5.03
N ILE A 188 -8.99 23.70 -4.72
CA ILE A 188 -7.57 23.68 -5.07
C ILE A 188 -7.36 23.59 -6.58
N ILE A 189 -8.09 22.71 -7.26
CA ILE A 189 -7.86 22.37 -8.68
C ILE A 189 -8.75 23.13 -9.66
N PHE A 190 -9.62 24.03 -9.18
CA PHE A 190 -10.61 24.69 -10.00
C PHE A 190 -9.95 25.63 -11.04
N PRO A 191 -10.12 25.42 -12.36
CA PRO A 191 -9.37 26.17 -13.37
C PRO A 191 -9.67 27.66 -13.40
N GLU A 192 -10.91 28.08 -13.12
CA GLU A 192 -11.34 29.48 -13.25
C GLU A 192 -10.65 30.40 -12.24
N ILE A 193 -9.99 29.86 -11.22
CA ILE A 193 -9.21 30.70 -10.29
C ILE A 193 -8.00 31.35 -10.98
N ALA A 194 -7.55 30.82 -12.12
CA ALA A 194 -6.43 31.37 -12.87
C ALA A 194 -6.65 32.84 -13.29
N ASP A 195 -7.91 33.26 -13.45
CA ASP A 195 -8.27 34.62 -13.85
C ASP A 195 -8.36 35.59 -12.65
N ILE A 196 -8.08 35.12 -11.43
CA ILE A 196 -8.16 35.91 -10.19
C ILE A 196 -6.76 36.35 -9.76
N THR A 197 -6.58 37.65 -9.57
CA THR A 197 -5.36 38.23 -8.96
C THR A 197 -5.63 38.65 -7.51
N LEU A 198 -4.83 38.14 -6.57
CA LEU A 198 -4.85 38.55 -5.16
C LEU A 198 -3.48 39.09 -4.77
N PHE A 199 -3.44 40.25 -4.11
CA PHE A 199 -2.19 40.89 -3.63
C PHE A 199 -1.13 41.11 -4.72
N GLY A 200 -1.55 41.27 -5.98
CA GLY A 200 -0.66 41.48 -7.13
C GLY A 200 -0.18 40.19 -7.81
N GLU A 201 -0.55 39.02 -7.30
CA GLU A 201 -0.18 37.71 -7.85
C GLU A 201 -1.43 36.97 -8.37
N ALA A 202 -1.31 36.33 -9.55
CA ALA A 202 -2.37 35.48 -10.06
C ALA A 202 -2.46 34.19 -9.22
N LEU A 203 -3.68 33.74 -8.93
CA LEU A 203 -3.88 32.43 -8.34
C LEU A 203 -3.54 31.35 -9.37
N VAL A 204 -3.00 30.24 -8.88
CA VAL A 204 -2.54 29.14 -9.72
C VAL A 204 -3.39 27.90 -9.39
N PRO A 205 -4.24 27.43 -10.33
CA PRO A 205 -4.94 26.16 -10.17
C PRO A 205 -3.97 25.03 -9.81
N GLY A 206 -4.30 24.28 -8.77
CA GLY A 206 -3.48 23.17 -8.28
C GLY A 206 -2.31 23.60 -7.36
N ARG A 207 -2.11 24.89 -7.06
CA ARG A 207 -1.03 25.32 -6.15
C ARG A 207 -1.14 24.65 -4.77
N GLY A 208 -0.02 24.15 -4.29
CA GLY A 208 0.08 23.37 -3.05
C GLY A 208 -0.35 21.90 -3.19
N GLY A 209 -0.79 21.48 -4.37
CA GLY A 209 -1.05 20.10 -4.72
C GLY A 209 -1.93 19.37 -3.70
N LEU A 210 -1.61 18.11 -3.42
CA LEU A 210 -2.40 17.32 -2.48
C LEU A 210 -2.21 17.75 -1.02
N ILE A 211 -1.10 18.42 -0.70
CA ILE A 211 -0.88 18.97 0.64
C ILE A 211 -1.88 20.09 0.91
N GLY A 212 -2.06 20.99 -0.06
CA GLY A 212 -3.09 22.03 -0.03
C GLY A 212 -4.50 21.45 0.11
N VAL A 213 -4.80 20.35 -0.59
CA VAL A 213 -6.07 19.61 -0.46
C VAL A 213 -6.27 19.09 0.95
N LEU A 214 -5.26 18.44 1.55
CA LEU A 214 -5.33 17.92 2.91
C LEU A 214 -5.59 19.05 3.92
N LEU A 215 -4.90 20.19 3.78
CA LEU A 215 -5.09 21.37 4.61
C LEU A 215 -6.50 21.96 4.46
N ALA A 216 -6.97 22.16 3.23
CA ALA A 216 -8.29 22.72 2.94
C ALA A 216 -9.42 21.80 3.41
N ALA A 217 -9.31 20.50 3.16
CA ALA A 217 -10.30 19.51 3.58
C ALA A 217 -10.30 19.31 5.10
N TRP A 218 -9.15 19.36 5.77
CA TRP A 218 -9.11 19.41 7.23
C TRP A 218 -9.77 20.70 7.75
N PHE A 219 -9.43 21.86 7.18
CA PHE A 219 -9.96 23.16 7.59
C PHE A 219 -11.48 23.23 7.46
N ILE A 220 -12.05 22.74 6.35
CA ILE A 220 -13.52 22.74 6.18
C ILE A 220 -14.22 21.87 7.22
N THR A 221 -13.63 20.77 7.67
CA THR A 221 -14.20 19.96 8.77
C THR A 221 -14.18 20.70 10.11
N VAL A 222 -13.17 21.55 10.35
CA VAL A 222 -13.07 22.35 11.56
C VAL A 222 -14.12 23.46 11.51
N MET A 223 -14.20 24.17 10.39
CA MET A 223 -15.17 25.25 10.18
C MET A 223 -16.61 24.74 10.24
N GLU A 224 -16.92 23.64 9.55
CA GLU A 224 -18.23 23.01 9.59
C GLU A 224 -18.65 22.69 11.03
N ARG A 225 -17.79 21.99 11.80
CA ARG A 225 -18.10 21.64 13.20
C ARG A 225 -18.22 22.85 14.11
N TRP A 226 -17.49 23.92 13.82
CA TRP A 226 -17.60 25.18 14.56
C TRP A 226 -18.92 25.87 14.27
N PHE A 227 -19.29 26.03 13.00
CA PHE A 227 -20.56 26.63 12.60
C PHE A 227 -21.77 25.85 13.14
N ARG A 228 -21.74 24.51 13.12
CA ARG A 228 -22.80 23.67 13.74
C ARG A 228 -23.04 23.95 15.22
N LYS A 229 -22.04 24.45 15.95
CA LYS A 229 -22.18 24.79 17.38
C LYS A 229 -22.80 26.17 17.60
N VAL A 230 -22.64 27.08 16.63
CA VAL A 230 -23.03 28.48 16.76
C VAL A 230 -24.38 28.75 16.09
N ILE A 231 -24.69 28.02 15.01
CA ILE A 231 -25.87 28.24 14.19
C ILE A 231 -27.10 27.54 14.79
N PRO A 232 -28.26 28.22 14.91
CA PRO A 232 -29.48 27.60 15.39
C PRO A 232 -29.92 26.42 14.50
N ASN A 233 -30.38 25.32 15.13
CA ASN A 233 -30.80 24.10 14.43
C ASN A 233 -31.79 24.33 13.27
N ALA A 234 -32.68 25.32 13.40
CA ALA A 234 -33.69 25.64 12.38
C ALA A 234 -33.08 26.04 11.02
N VAL A 235 -31.85 26.56 11.02
CA VAL A 235 -31.18 27.08 9.83
C VAL A 235 -29.81 26.43 9.56
N ASP A 236 -29.37 25.49 10.41
CA ASP A 236 -28.09 24.77 10.32
C ASP A 236 -27.87 24.15 8.94
N ILE A 237 -28.88 23.46 8.39
CA ILE A 237 -28.80 22.77 7.10
C ILE A 237 -28.47 23.69 5.92
N ILE A 238 -28.77 25.00 6.05
CA ILE A 238 -28.51 26.00 5.02
C ILE A 238 -27.20 26.73 5.31
N PHE A 239 -27.07 27.34 6.50
CA PHE A 239 -25.98 28.28 6.77
C PHE A 239 -24.67 27.62 7.15
N THR A 240 -24.69 26.47 7.84
CA THR A 240 -23.45 25.76 8.21
C THR A 240 -22.62 25.38 6.98
N PRO A 241 -23.14 24.63 5.99
CA PRO A 241 -22.35 24.26 4.82
C PRO A 241 -21.96 25.49 3.99
N MET A 242 -22.86 26.48 3.84
CA MET A 242 -22.56 27.73 3.11
C MET A 242 -21.37 28.48 3.73
N LEU A 243 -21.40 28.72 5.04
CA LEU A 243 -20.35 29.46 5.74
C LEU A 243 -19.05 28.65 5.84
N ALA A 244 -19.13 27.32 5.99
CA ALA A 244 -17.97 26.45 5.97
C ALA A 244 -17.24 26.51 4.61
N VAL A 245 -17.98 26.44 3.51
CA VAL A 245 -17.41 26.57 2.15
C VAL A 245 -16.85 27.97 1.94
N LEU A 246 -17.57 29.02 2.33
CA LEU A 246 -17.11 30.41 2.16
C LEU A 246 -15.82 30.67 2.93
N ALA A 247 -15.77 30.31 4.22
CA ALA A 247 -14.60 30.46 5.06
C ALA A 247 -13.41 29.64 4.51
N THR A 248 -13.67 28.41 4.07
CA THR A 248 -12.64 27.55 3.48
C THR A 248 -12.16 28.07 2.13
N GLY A 249 -13.03 28.62 1.29
CA GLY A 249 -12.65 29.23 0.01
C GLY A 249 -11.67 30.37 0.19
N PHE A 250 -12.01 31.34 1.04
CA PHE A 250 -11.11 32.45 1.36
C PHE A 250 -9.80 31.96 2.00
N ALA A 251 -9.88 31.09 2.99
CA ALA A 251 -8.69 30.54 3.65
C ALA A 251 -7.80 29.77 2.67
N THR A 252 -8.41 29.01 1.75
CA THR A 252 -7.70 28.21 0.75
C THR A 252 -6.85 29.10 -0.14
N TYR A 253 -7.42 30.11 -0.79
CA TYR A 253 -6.67 30.93 -1.74
C TYR A 253 -5.69 31.89 -1.09
N VAL A 254 -6.01 32.41 0.10
CA VAL A 254 -5.16 33.41 0.78
C VAL A 254 -4.04 32.75 1.60
N VAL A 255 -4.30 31.57 2.19
CA VAL A 255 -3.40 30.97 3.18
C VAL A 255 -3.04 29.53 2.83
N LEU A 256 -4.01 28.63 2.66
CA LEU A 256 -3.74 27.19 2.63
C LEU A 256 -3.04 26.74 1.33
N GLN A 257 -3.36 27.32 0.18
CA GLN A 257 -2.64 27.08 -1.08
C GLN A 257 -1.20 27.59 -1.03
N PRO A 258 -0.91 28.85 -0.63
CA PRO A 258 0.46 29.33 -0.47
C PRO A 258 1.28 28.48 0.52
N VAL A 259 0.71 28.16 1.69
CA VAL A 259 1.36 27.32 2.70
C VAL A 259 1.60 25.90 2.17
N GLY A 260 0.59 25.31 1.52
CA GLY A 260 0.72 24.03 0.85
C GLY A 260 1.85 24.04 -0.19
N GLY A 261 1.92 25.10 -1.00
CA GLY A 261 2.97 25.30 -2.00
C GLY A 261 4.36 25.35 -1.37
N LEU A 262 4.56 26.13 -0.31
CA LEU A 262 5.83 26.20 0.40
C LEU A 262 6.26 24.82 0.95
N ILE A 263 5.32 24.06 1.51
CA ILE A 263 5.61 22.71 2.01
C ILE A 263 5.96 21.76 0.85
N SER A 264 5.17 21.79 -0.23
CA SER A 264 5.41 20.99 -1.41
C SER A 264 6.78 21.27 -2.03
N ASP A 265 7.11 22.55 -2.23
CA ASP A 265 8.39 22.97 -2.79
C ASP A 265 9.55 22.56 -1.88
N ALA A 266 9.39 22.67 -0.56
CA ALA A 266 10.41 22.21 0.38
C ALA A 266 10.64 20.69 0.31
N ILE A 267 9.57 19.89 0.15
CA ILE A 267 9.67 18.43 0.00
C ILE A 267 10.35 18.08 -1.32
N THR A 268 9.90 18.66 -2.44
CA THR A 268 10.46 18.39 -3.76
C THR A 268 11.91 18.83 -3.85
N ASN A 269 12.23 20.06 -3.45
CA ASN A 269 13.60 20.59 -3.47
C ASN A 269 14.51 19.85 -2.49
N GLY A 270 13.99 19.47 -1.31
CA GLY A 270 14.73 18.66 -0.35
C GLY A 270 15.08 17.28 -0.90
N LEU A 271 14.12 16.60 -1.52
CA LEU A 271 14.34 15.26 -2.08
C LEU A 271 15.21 15.31 -3.33
N THR A 272 14.90 16.19 -4.29
CA THR A 272 15.73 16.36 -5.49
C THR A 272 17.13 16.80 -5.10
N GLY A 273 17.28 17.68 -4.12
CA GLY A 273 18.56 18.03 -3.51
C GLY A 273 19.28 16.79 -2.96
N LEU A 274 18.64 15.97 -2.13
CA LEU A 274 19.26 14.74 -1.61
C LEU A 274 19.68 13.72 -2.68
N LEU A 275 18.96 13.70 -3.81
CA LEU A 275 19.20 12.77 -4.92
C LEU A 275 20.16 13.32 -5.99
N SER A 276 20.33 14.64 -6.08
CA SER A 276 21.19 15.32 -7.06
C SER A 276 22.44 15.99 -6.44
N ALA A 277 22.48 16.18 -5.12
CA ALA A 277 23.56 16.87 -4.41
C ALA A 277 24.82 16.01 -4.33
N GLY A 278 25.58 15.97 -5.41
CA GLY A 278 26.97 15.56 -5.37
C GLY A 278 27.55 15.50 -6.76
N GLU A 279 28.58 16.31 -7.01
CA GLU A 279 29.43 16.23 -8.22
C GLU A 279 30.01 14.81 -8.43
N ASN A 280 29.94 13.94 -7.42
CA ASN A 280 30.44 12.55 -7.41
C ASN A 280 29.36 11.46 -7.17
N GLY A 281 28.06 11.79 -7.09
CA GLY A 281 26.98 10.80 -6.90
C GLY A 281 26.90 10.11 -5.53
N VAL A 282 27.81 10.40 -4.58
CA VAL A 282 27.90 9.75 -3.26
C VAL A 282 26.64 9.96 -2.42
N MET A 283 26.04 11.16 -2.42
CA MET A 283 24.80 11.39 -1.68
C MET A 283 23.62 10.64 -2.28
N ALA A 284 23.55 10.48 -3.60
CA ALA A 284 22.53 9.67 -4.24
C ALA A 284 22.63 8.20 -3.79
N VAL A 285 23.86 7.66 -3.71
CA VAL A 285 24.12 6.31 -3.17
C VAL A 285 23.60 6.19 -1.74
N ILE A 286 23.99 7.09 -0.84
CA ILE A 286 23.64 7.03 0.58
C ILE A 286 22.12 7.22 0.76
N SER A 287 21.55 8.24 0.13
CA SER A 287 20.11 8.53 0.19
C SER A 287 19.30 7.35 -0.34
N GLY A 288 19.64 6.83 -1.53
CA GLY A 288 18.97 5.67 -2.12
C GLY A 288 19.08 4.42 -1.24
N ALA A 289 20.26 4.17 -0.66
CA ALA A 289 20.47 3.05 0.25
C ALA A 289 19.63 3.15 1.52
N VAL A 290 19.63 4.32 2.17
CA VAL A 290 18.89 4.55 3.41
C VAL A 290 17.38 4.49 3.14
N LEU A 291 16.90 5.17 2.10
CA LEU A 291 15.49 5.19 1.73
C LEU A 291 14.98 3.77 1.46
N ALA A 292 15.61 3.01 0.56
CA ALA A 292 15.16 1.66 0.23
C ALA A 292 15.36 0.66 1.39
N GLY A 293 16.50 0.75 2.10
CA GLY A 293 16.84 -0.15 3.19
C GLY A 293 15.94 0.01 4.42
N THR A 294 15.44 1.22 4.67
CA THR A 294 14.52 1.48 5.80
C THR A 294 13.05 1.38 5.43
N PHE A 295 12.72 1.27 4.15
CA PHE A 295 11.33 1.23 3.69
C PHE A 295 10.62 -0.07 4.03
N LEU A 296 11.29 -1.23 3.98
CA LEU A 296 10.66 -2.51 4.32
C LEU A 296 10.11 -2.55 5.76
N PRO A 297 10.81 -2.02 6.79
CA PRO A 297 10.25 -1.76 8.11
C PRO A 297 8.97 -0.90 8.11
N LEU A 298 8.94 0.15 7.27
CA LEU A 298 7.77 1.01 7.14
C LEU A 298 6.59 0.26 6.46
N VAL A 299 6.88 -0.59 5.47
CA VAL A 299 5.89 -1.44 4.80
C VAL A 299 5.21 -2.39 5.79
N MET A 300 6.00 -3.04 6.67
CA MET A 300 5.50 -3.90 7.76
C MET A 300 4.47 -3.20 8.65
N THR A 301 4.56 -1.89 8.85
CA THR A 301 3.61 -1.16 9.71
C THR A 301 2.36 -0.68 8.95
N GLY A 302 2.38 -0.72 7.61
CA GLY A 302 1.36 -0.10 6.76
C GLY A 302 1.50 1.42 6.60
N LEU A 303 2.36 2.07 7.38
CA LEU A 303 2.54 3.52 7.37
C LEU A 303 3.19 4.05 6.08
N HIS A 304 3.74 3.18 5.24
CA HIS A 304 4.31 3.55 3.94
C HIS A 304 3.29 4.20 3.00
N GLN A 305 2.00 3.87 3.14
CA GLN A 305 0.92 4.52 2.40
C GLN A 305 0.71 5.99 2.82
N GLY A 306 1.27 6.40 3.96
CA GLY A 306 1.35 7.82 4.34
C GLY A 306 2.29 8.64 3.45
N LEU A 307 3.12 8.00 2.61
CA LEU A 307 3.99 8.69 1.64
C LEU A 307 3.31 8.96 0.28
N THR A 308 2.11 8.42 0.04
CA THR A 308 1.38 8.65 -1.23
C THR A 308 1.21 10.14 -1.59
N PRO A 309 0.93 11.07 -0.66
CA PRO A 309 0.90 12.51 -0.99
C PRO A 309 2.23 13.00 -1.57
N ILE A 310 3.37 12.51 -1.07
CA ILE A 310 4.70 12.95 -1.50
C ILE A 310 4.97 12.48 -2.92
N HIS A 311 4.68 11.21 -3.21
CA HIS A 311 4.79 10.65 -4.56
C HIS A 311 3.96 11.44 -5.58
N MET A 312 2.71 11.73 -5.22
CA MET A 312 1.81 12.52 -6.05
C MET A 312 2.26 13.96 -6.22
N GLU A 313 2.85 14.56 -5.17
CA GLU A 313 3.40 15.91 -5.26
C GLU A 313 4.57 15.96 -6.25
N LEU A 314 5.49 14.99 -6.18
CA LEU A 314 6.61 14.88 -7.12
C LEU A 314 6.13 14.76 -8.57
N LEU A 315 5.12 13.91 -8.81
CA LEU A 315 4.48 13.77 -10.12
C LEU A 315 3.81 15.06 -10.59
N ASN A 316 3.09 15.75 -9.72
CA ASN A 316 2.39 16.99 -10.07
C ASN A 316 3.38 18.12 -10.40
N GLN A 317 4.47 18.24 -9.65
CA GLN A 317 5.45 19.32 -9.84
C GLN A 317 6.42 19.06 -10.99
N THR A 318 6.86 17.81 -11.16
CA THR A 318 7.98 17.47 -12.07
C THR A 318 7.59 16.52 -13.20
N GLY A 319 6.39 15.93 -13.15
CA GLY A 319 6.00 14.83 -14.04
C GLY A 319 6.67 13.49 -13.72
N LEU A 320 7.57 13.46 -12.73
CA LEU A 320 8.42 12.32 -12.41
C LEU A 320 8.45 12.06 -10.90
N ASP A 321 8.55 10.78 -10.54
CA ASP A 321 8.70 10.34 -9.17
C ASP A 321 9.95 9.45 -9.04
N PRO A 322 11.09 10.02 -8.64
CA PRO A 322 12.31 9.25 -8.38
C PRO A 322 12.25 8.46 -7.07
N LEU A 323 11.38 8.85 -6.14
CA LEU A 323 11.25 8.19 -4.85
C LEU A 323 10.66 6.79 -5.02
N TYR A 324 9.70 6.64 -5.93
CA TYR A 324 8.94 5.41 -6.08
C TYR A 324 9.79 4.20 -6.56
N PRO A 325 10.63 4.31 -7.61
CA PRO A 325 11.55 3.24 -7.98
C PRO A 325 12.59 2.90 -6.90
N ILE A 326 13.10 3.91 -6.17
CA ILE A 326 14.05 3.70 -5.07
C ILE A 326 13.40 2.88 -3.96
N LEU A 327 12.26 3.34 -3.43
CA LEU A 327 11.53 2.65 -2.35
C LEU A 327 11.03 1.27 -2.78
N GLY A 328 10.67 1.10 -4.06
CA GLY A 328 10.28 -0.19 -4.63
C GLY A 328 11.34 -1.30 -4.49
N MET A 329 12.62 -0.94 -4.30
CA MET A 329 13.70 -1.92 -4.07
C MET A 329 13.56 -2.66 -2.73
N ALA A 330 12.77 -2.17 -1.79
CA ALA A 330 12.41 -2.87 -0.55
C ALA A 330 11.77 -4.23 -0.82
N GLY A 331 10.74 -4.26 -1.67
CA GLY A 331 10.10 -5.52 -2.07
C GLY A 331 11.06 -6.41 -2.86
N ALA A 332 11.97 -5.80 -3.63
CA ALA A 332 12.93 -6.55 -4.42
C ALA A 332 14.01 -7.25 -3.58
N GLY A 333 14.59 -6.57 -2.59
CA GLY A 333 15.50 -7.19 -1.63
C GLY A 333 14.84 -8.35 -0.88
N GLN A 334 13.54 -8.22 -0.59
CA GLN A 334 12.74 -9.25 0.05
C GLN A 334 12.48 -10.48 -0.84
N VAL A 335 12.22 -10.28 -2.14
CA VAL A 335 12.15 -11.39 -3.12
C VAL A 335 13.48 -12.14 -3.16
N GLY A 336 14.61 -11.41 -3.22
CA GLY A 336 15.94 -12.02 -3.17
C GLY A 336 16.16 -12.87 -1.91
N ALA A 337 15.81 -12.32 -0.74
CA ALA A 337 15.91 -13.03 0.53
C ALA A 337 15.04 -14.30 0.55
N ALA A 338 13.80 -14.23 0.04
CA ALA A 338 12.92 -15.39 -0.04
C ALA A 338 13.49 -16.49 -0.96
N ILE A 339 14.09 -16.13 -2.11
CA ILE A 339 14.76 -17.09 -2.99
C ILE A 339 15.93 -17.77 -2.27
N ALA A 340 16.75 -17.01 -1.53
CA ALA A 340 17.86 -17.58 -0.77
C ALA A 340 17.40 -18.60 0.27
N ILE A 341 16.33 -18.27 1.00
CA ILE A 341 15.75 -19.18 2.00
C ILE A 341 15.16 -20.41 1.31
N TYR A 342 14.47 -20.26 0.19
CA TYR A 342 13.90 -21.39 -0.55
C TYR A 342 14.96 -22.39 -1.03
N VAL A 343 16.12 -21.89 -1.48
CA VAL A 343 17.24 -22.71 -1.92
C VAL A 343 17.95 -23.39 -0.73
N LYS A 344 18.10 -22.68 0.40
CA LYS A 344 18.86 -23.15 1.56
C LYS A 344 18.03 -24.02 2.53
N SER A 345 16.72 -23.82 2.60
CA SER A 345 15.81 -24.51 3.51
C SER A 345 15.58 -25.96 3.11
N LYS A 346 15.50 -26.84 4.12
CA LYS A 346 15.04 -28.22 4.01
C LYS A 346 13.64 -28.43 4.58
N ASN A 347 13.07 -27.43 5.27
CA ASN A 347 11.73 -27.48 5.84
C ASN A 347 10.66 -27.40 4.72
N PRO A 348 9.84 -28.45 4.50
CA PRO A 348 8.87 -28.48 3.41
C PRO A 348 7.77 -27.42 3.58
N THR A 349 7.41 -27.07 4.81
CA THR A 349 6.40 -26.03 5.10
C THR A 349 6.90 -24.66 4.67
N LEU A 350 8.12 -24.29 5.08
CA LEU A 350 8.75 -23.02 4.72
C LEU A 350 8.89 -22.89 3.20
N ARG A 351 9.37 -23.95 2.53
CA ARG A 351 9.51 -23.98 1.07
C ARG A 351 8.16 -23.83 0.35
N ASN A 352 7.10 -24.47 0.84
CA ASN A 352 5.77 -24.34 0.27
C ASN A 352 5.18 -22.94 0.43
N VAL A 353 5.40 -22.31 1.59
CA VAL A 353 5.00 -20.91 1.84
C VAL A 353 5.72 -19.98 0.86
N ILE A 354 7.05 -20.11 0.73
CA ILE A 354 7.82 -19.29 -0.21
C ILE A 354 7.37 -19.53 -1.64
N LYS A 355 7.20 -20.79 -2.06
CA LYS A 355 6.73 -21.15 -3.41
C LYS A 355 5.39 -20.51 -3.74
N GLY A 356 4.49 -20.40 -2.76
CA GLY A 356 3.20 -19.72 -2.92
C GLY A 356 3.31 -18.20 -2.97
N GLY A 357 4.17 -17.59 -2.14
CA GLY A 357 4.30 -16.14 -2.04
C GLY A 357 5.20 -15.49 -3.08
N LEU A 358 6.18 -16.23 -3.62
CA LEU A 358 7.20 -15.69 -4.51
C LEU A 358 6.66 -15.09 -5.82
N PRO A 359 5.70 -15.71 -6.54
CA PRO A 359 5.14 -15.12 -7.75
C PRO A 359 4.47 -13.76 -7.49
N VAL A 360 3.75 -13.65 -6.38
CA VAL A 360 3.05 -12.43 -5.98
C VAL A 360 4.03 -11.35 -5.50
N GLY A 361 5.10 -11.76 -4.81
CA GLY A 361 6.21 -10.87 -4.42
C GLY A 361 6.96 -10.27 -5.61
N ILE A 362 7.22 -11.06 -6.65
CA ILE A 362 7.85 -10.58 -7.91
C ILE A 362 6.96 -9.53 -8.60
N LEU A 363 5.64 -9.70 -8.49
CA LEU A 363 4.63 -8.75 -8.95
C LEU A 363 4.43 -7.57 -8.00
N GLY A 364 5.31 -7.36 -7.02
CA GLY A 364 5.30 -6.17 -6.17
C GLY A 364 4.36 -6.22 -4.97
N ILE A 365 3.75 -7.37 -4.69
CA ILE A 365 2.90 -7.60 -3.51
C ILE A 365 3.72 -8.42 -2.51
N GLY A 366 4.44 -7.72 -1.63
CA GLY A 366 5.43 -8.30 -0.73
C GLY A 366 4.88 -8.91 0.56
N GLU A 367 3.65 -8.58 0.96
CA GLU A 367 3.05 -8.93 2.24
C GLU A 367 3.11 -10.44 2.54
N PRO A 368 2.79 -11.36 1.60
CA PRO A 368 2.90 -12.79 1.85
C PRO A 368 4.32 -13.22 2.24
N LEU A 369 5.34 -12.61 1.64
CA LEU A 369 6.73 -12.91 1.92
C LEU A 369 7.21 -12.22 3.22
N ILE A 370 6.66 -11.06 3.61
CA ILE A 370 7.09 -10.35 4.83
C ILE A 370 6.63 -11.18 6.02
N TYR A 371 5.30 -11.34 6.13
CA TYR A 371 4.67 -11.87 7.32
C TYR A 371 4.82 -13.37 7.46
N ALA A 372 4.91 -14.10 6.34
CA ALA A 372 5.05 -15.54 6.41
C ALA A 372 6.51 -16.00 6.39
N VAL A 373 7.46 -15.22 5.85
CA VAL A 373 8.83 -15.72 5.63
C VAL A 373 9.85 -14.90 6.38
N THR A 374 10.10 -13.65 5.97
CA THR A 374 11.29 -12.94 6.43
C THR A 374 11.15 -12.40 7.85
N LEU A 375 9.97 -11.87 8.21
CA LEU A 375 9.72 -11.28 9.53
C LEU A 375 9.73 -12.33 10.66
N PRO A 376 9.03 -13.48 10.57
CA PRO A 376 9.10 -14.51 11.62
C PRO A 376 10.50 -15.06 11.84
N LEU A 377 11.31 -15.11 10.78
CA LEU A 377 12.70 -15.59 10.86
C LEU A 377 13.67 -14.52 11.42
N GLY A 378 13.24 -13.27 11.56
CA GLY A 378 14.00 -12.15 12.12
C GLY A 378 15.19 -11.71 11.28
N ARG A 379 16.26 -12.51 11.24
CA ARG A 379 17.50 -12.18 10.51
C ARG A 379 17.30 -12.01 8.99
N PRO A 380 16.52 -12.86 8.29
CA PRO A 380 16.27 -12.67 6.86
C PRO A 380 15.55 -11.36 6.52
N PHE A 381 14.78 -10.80 7.45
CA PHE A 381 14.15 -9.49 7.27
C PHE A 381 15.20 -8.37 7.19
N LEU A 382 16.21 -8.40 8.07
CA LEU A 382 17.29 -7.41 8.07
C LEU A 382 18.18 -7.56 6.83
N THR A 383 18.49 -8.78 6.41
CA THR A 383 19.29 -8.99 5.19
C THR A 383 18.54 -8.64 3.91
N ALA A 384 17.21 -8.79 3.90
CA ALA A 384 16.37 -8.26 2.83
C ALA A 384 16.48 -6.72 2.72
N CYS A 385 16.47 -6.02 3.87
CA CYS A 385 16.68 -4.57 3.93
C CYS A 385 18.04 -4.14 3.36
N LEU A 386 19.10 -4.90 3.64
CA LEU A 386 20.43 -4.63 3.07
C LEU A 386 20.47 -4.86 1.56
N GLY A 387 19.80 -5.90 1.06
CA GLY A 387 19.62 -6.11 -0.37
C GLY A 387 18.86 -4.97 -1.04
N ALA A 388 17.81 -4.48 -0.40
CA ALA A 388 17.05 -3.32 -0.84
C ALA A 388 17.89 -2.04 -0.88
N ALA A 389 18.75 -1.82 0.12
CA ALA A 389 19.65 -0.67 0.16
C ALA A 389 20.58 -0.62 -1.07
N ILE A 390 21.14 -1.77 -1.49
CA ILE A 390 22.01 -1.82 -2.66
C ILE A 390 21.23 -1.51 -3.94
N GLY A 391 20.03 -2.07 -4.09
CA GLY A 391 19.14 -1.74 -5.21
C GLY A 391 18.74 -0.26 -5.24
N GLY A 392 18.34 0.28 -4.08
CA GLY A 392 17.92 1.68 -3.94
C GLY A 392 19.03 2.67 -4.25
N ALA A 393 20.25 2.38 -3.80
CA ALA A 393 21.44 3.15 -4.16
C ALA A 393 21.65 3.17 -5.68
N PHE A 394 21.51 2.02 -6.34
CA PHE A 394 21.63 1.93 -7.80
C PHE A 394 20.56 2.77 -8.50
N GLN A 395 19.28 2.63 -8.14
CA GLN A 395 18.19 3.40 -8.75
C GLN A 395 18.40 4.92 -8.58
N ALA A 396 18.88 5.34 -7.39
CA ALA A 396 19.19 6.73 -7.11
C ALA A 396 20.35 7.26 -7.96
N VAL A 397 21.47 6.52 -8.08
CA VAL A 397 22.60 6.94 -8.94
C VAL A 397 22.20 7.02 -10.40
N MET A 398 21.39 6.07 -10.86
CA MET A 398 20.90 6.05 -12.24
C MET A 398 19.74 7.03 -12.50
N GLN A 399 19.31 7.79 -11.48
CA GLN A 399 18.24 8.79 -11.55
C GLN A 399 16.95 8.22 -12.15
N ILE A 400 16.61 6.99 -11.77
CA ILE A 400 15.41 6.32 -12.29
C ILE A 400 14.17 6.89 -11.61
N ALA A 401 13.19 7.27 -12.43
CA ALA A 401 11.92 7.82 -11.98
C ALA A 401 10.74 7.12 -12.64
N SER A 402 9.56 7.17 -12.01
CA SER A 402 8.30 6.74 -12.63
C SER A 402 7.45 7.93 -13.05
N VAL A 403 6.55 7.73 -14.02
CA VAL A 403 5.56 8.72 -14.47
C VAL A 403 4.20 8.57 -13.78
N ALA A 404 4.06 7.54 -12.94
CA ALA A 404 2.86 7.26 -12.16
C ALA A 404 3.19 6.42 -10.92
N ILE A 405 2.22 6.34 -10.02
CA ILE A 405 2.15 5.31 -8.98
C ILE A 405 1.32 4.14 -9.52
N GLY A 406 1.69 2.91 -9.15
CA GLY A 406 0.90 1.73 -9.46
C GLY A 406 1.31 0.50 -8.67
N VAL A 407 1.55 -0.61 -9.34
CA VAL A 407 2.09 -1.82 -8.71
C VAL A 407 3.62 -1.75 -8.73
N SER A 408 4.25 -2.15 -7.64
CA SER A 408 5.72 -2.22 -7.55
C SER A 408 6.30 -3.47 -8.23
N GLY A 409 7.58 -3.77 -8.02
CA GLY A 409 8.23 -4.95 -8.60
C GLY A 409 8.33 -4.87 -10.13
N ILE A 410 8.35 -6.02 -10.82
CA ILE A 410 8.50 -6.04 -12.28
C ILE A 410 7.42 -5.21 -13.01
N PRO A 411 6.12 -5.24 -12.62
CA PRO A 411 5.09 -4.42 -13.26
C PRO A 411 5.36 -2.91 -13.29
N MET A 412 6.15 -2.38 -12.35
CA MET A 412 6.52 -0.96 -12.33
C MET A 412 7.29 -0.55 -13.59
N ALA A 413 7.94 -1.48 -14.29
CA ALA A 413 8.60 -1.23 -15.58
C ALA A 413 7.68 -0.55 -16.61
N LEU A 414 6.35 -0.79 -16.53
CA LEU A 414 5.36 -0.12 -17.39
C LEU A 414 5.19 1.37 -17.07
N LEU A 415 5.56 1.79 -15.86
CA LEU A 415 5.45 3.16 -15.36
C LEU A 415 6.79 3.92 -15.45
N ILE A 416 7.84 3.29 -15.96
CA ILE A 416 9.15 3.92 -16.14
C ILE A 416 9.21 4.56 -17.53
N PRO A 417 9.75 5.79 -17.67
CA PRO A 417 9.94 6.42 -18.97
C PRO A 417 10.66 5.51 -19.99
N PRO A 418 10.31 5.61 -21.28
CA PRO A 418 11.05 4.97 -22.35
C PRO A 418 12.55 5.29 -22.24
N GLY A 419 13.40 4.27 -22.48
CA GLY A 419 14.86 4.39 -22.36
C GLY A 419 15.42 4.09 -20.95
N GLN A 420 14.62 4.22 -19.88
CA GLN A 420 15.05 3.89 -18.52
C GLN A 420 14.62 2.48 -18.06
N VAL A 421 13.66 1.86 -18.76
CA VAL A 421 13.06 0.56 -18.39
C VAL A 421 14.10 -0.53 -18.14
N LEU A 422 15.08 -0.68 -19.03
CA LEU A 422 16.11 -1.70 -18.87
C LEU A 422 16.98 -1.45 -17.63
N ILE A 423 17.35 -0.19 -17.40
CA ILE A 423 18.17 0.21 -16.24
C ILE A 423 17.39 -0.04 -14.94
N TYR A 424 16.10 0.30 -14.92
CA TYR A 424 15.20 -0.03 -13.82
C TYR A 424 15.22 -1.54 -13.51
N LEU A 425 15.06 -2.38 -14.53
CA LEU A 425 15.06 -3.85 -14.38
C LEU A 425 16.41 -4.40 -13.92
N VAL A 426 17.52 -3.79 -14.35
CA VAL A 426 18.86 -4.10 -13.82
C VAL A 426 18.91 -3.78 -12.32
N GLY A 427 18.37 -2.65 -11.87
CA GLY A 427 18.26 -2.31 -10.46
C GLY A 427 17.44 -3.31 -9.65
N VAL A 428 16.30 -3.77 -10.20
CA VAL A 428 15.51 -4.87 -9.60
C VAL A 428 16.35 -6.14 -9.48
N GLY A 429 17.09 -6.51 -10.53
CA GLY A 429 17.98 -7.67 -10.54
C GLY A 429 19.11 -7.56 -9.51
N ILE A 430 19.70 -6.37 -9.35
CA ILE A 430 20.71 -6.07 -8.34
C ILE A 430 20.12 -6.25 -6.94
N ALA A 431 18.92 -5.72 -6.66
CA ALA A 431 18.26 -5.88 -5.37
C ALA A 431 17.93 -7.35 -5.06
N TYR A 432 17.44 -8.11 -6.06
CA TYR A 432 17.19 -9.54 -5.93
C TYR A 432 18.48 -10.30 -5.63
N GLY A 433 19.54 -10.04 -6.39
CA GLY A 433 20.85 -10.68 -6.22
C GLY A 433 21.49 -10.35 -4.88
N ALA A 434 21.49 -9.08 -4.48
CA ALA A 434 22.03 -8.64 -3.20
C ALA A 434 21.23 -9.22 -2.02
N GLY A 435 19.90 -9.15 -2.07
CA GLY A 435 19.02 -9.76 -1.09
C GLY A 435 19.24 -11.27 -0.96
N PHE A 436 19.45 -11.95 -2.10
CA PHE A 436 19.80 -13.36 -2.13
C PHE A 436 21.15 -13.64 -1.46
N ILE A 437 22.22 -12.99 -1.90
CA ILE A 437 23.59 -13.25 -1.43
C ILE A 437 23.69 -12.99 0.08
N ILE A 438 23.24 -11.83 0.54
CA ILE A 438 23.36 -11.44 1.95
C ILE A 438 22.52 -12.37 2.82
N THR A 439 21.31 -12.72 2.39
CA THR A 439 20.45 -13.65 3.16
C THR A 439 21.00 -15.06 3.17
N TYR A 440 21.54 -15.54 2.04
CA TYR A 440 22.09 -16.88 1.92
C TYR A 440 23.28 -17.09 2.85
N PHE A 441 24.20 -16.13 2.93
CA PHE A 441 25.40 -16.26 3.76
C PHE A 441 25.18 -15.85 5.22
N PHE A 442 24.38 -14.80 5.48
CA PHE A 442 24.30 -14.18 6.81
C PHE A 442 22.89 -14.17 7.42
N GLY A 443 21.85 -14.26 6.59
CA GLY A 443 20.45 -14.11 7.03
C GLY A 443 19.79 -15.41 7.49
N PHE A 444 20.17 -16.57 6.96
CA PHE A 444 19.47 -17.83 7.21
C PHE A 444 20.40 -18.98 7.61
N ASN A 445 20.06 -19.71 8.67
CA ASN A 445 20.82 -20.85 9.19
C ASN A 445 19.89 -22.06 9.48
N ARG A 446 20.48 -23.20 9.85
CA ARG A 446 19.73 -24.45 10.07
C ARG A 446 18.84 -24.41 11.32
N GLU A 447 19.20 -23.62 12.32
CA GLU A 447 18.38 -23.42 13.51
C GLU A 447 17.07 -22.72 13.18
N LEU A 448 17.13 -21.64 12.40
CA LEU A 448 15.96 -20.93 11.88
C LEU A 448 15.06 -21.86 11.04
N ASP A 449 15.66 -22.71 10.21
CA ASP A 449 14.96 -23.69 9.38
C ASP A 449 14.17 -24.74 10.21
N ASN A 450 14.79 -25.26 11.26
CA ASN A 450 14.20 -26.26 12.15
C ASN A 450 13.10 -25.68 13.05
N ASN A 451 13.23 -24.42 13.45
CA ASN A 451 12.30 -23.76 14.36
C ASN A 451 11.08 -23.15 13.65
N TYR A 452 11.12 -23.03 12.31
CA TYR A 452 10.03 -22.46 11.54
C TYR A 452 8.74 -23.30 11.65
N GLY A 453 7.69 -22.70 12.21
CA GLY A 453 6.40 -23.35 12.48
C GLY A 453 6.23 -23.89 13.92
N ASN A 454 7.32 -23.94 14.71
CA ASN A 454 7.32 -24.40 16.11
C ASN A 454 7.43 -23.25 17.12
N GLN A 455 7.64 -22.01 16.67
CA GLN A 455 7.74 -20.84 17.54
C GLN A 455 6.34 -20.31 17.88
N ALA A 456 6.03 -20.21 19.18
CA ALA A 456 5.01 -19.27 19.66
C ALA A 456 5.35 -17.86 19.16
N PRO A 457 4.36 -16.99 18.86
CA PRO A 457 4.61 -15.68 18.29
C PRO A 457 5.64 -14.95 19.17
N ALA A 458 6.80 -14.66 18.58
CA ALA A 458 7.93 -14.13 19.32
C ALA A 458 7.52 -12.84 20.03
N GLY A 459 7.40 -12.91 21.36
CA GLY A 459 7.53 -11.73 22.19
C GLY A 459 8.86 -11.09 21.86
N THR A 460 8.81 -9.86 21.36
CA THR A 460 9.95 -9.02 20.99
C THR A 460 10.88 -8.78 22.18
N GLY A 461 11.70 -9.76 22.52
CA GLY A 461 12.88 -9.62 23.36
C GLY A 461 14.09 -9.74 22.45
N PHE A 462 14.53 -8.63 21.88
CA PHE A 462 15.84 -8.54 21.24
C PHE A 462 16.92 -8.69 22.34
N ASN A 463 17.33 -9.92 22.64
CA ASN A 463 18.58 -10.14 23.37
C ASN A 463 19.74 -10.05 22.38
N LEU A 464 20.18 -8.82 22.14
CA LEU A 464 21.53 -8.54 21.67
C LEU A 464 22.41 -8.48 22.93
N THR A 465 22.92 -9.62 23.37
CA THR A 465 24.11 -9.65 24.24
C THR A 465 25.36 -9.72 23.37
N PRO A 466 26.46 -9.08 23.81
CA PRO A 466 27.53 -8.56 22.95
C PRO A 466 28.30 -9.59 22.13
#